data_AF-A0A7S1LHD9-F1
#
_entry.id   AF-A0A7S1LHD9-F1
#
_cell.length_a   1.000
_cell.length_b   1.000
_cell.length_c   1.000
_cell.angle_alpha   90.00
_cell.angle_beta   90.00
_cell.angle_gamma   90.00
#
_symmetry.space_group_name_H-M   'P 1'
#
loop_
_entity.id
_entity.type
_entity.pdbx_description
1 polymer ?
#
loop_
_entity_poly.entity_id
_entity_poly.type
_entity_poly.pdbx_seq_one_letter_code
_entity_poly.pdbx_strand_id
1 'polypeptide(L)'
;AQATPAPPPPACTVDFHCGGAVAASGVSGFPPNCVCTCNVNFVGTFCQRCKIGFHSEATKCNRCLDGFGPSFPNCTDTCTNLTSSCNGNAVGFTSAAAPNCVC
;
A
#
# COMPACT_ATOMS: atom_id res chain seq x y z
N ALA A 1 23.35 18.05 43.38
CA ALA A 1 23.38 17.89 41.92
C ALA A 1 22.73 16.56 41.56
N GLN A 2 21.47 16.58 41.12
CA GLN A 2 20.83 15.40 40.56
C GLN A 2 20.93 15.52 39.04
N ALA A 3 21.71 14.64 38.41
CA ALA A 3 21.70 14.51 36.96
C ALA A 3 20.34 13.94 36.58
N THR A 4 19.48 14.75 35.97
CA THR A 4 18.26 14.23 35.32
C THR A 4 18.69 13.32 34.17
N PRO A 5 18.09 12.12 34.01
CA PRO A 5 18.37 11.26 32.87
C PRO A 5 18.12 12.01 31.56
N ALA A 6 18.97 11.81 30.56
CA ALA A 6 18.72 12.30 29.21
C ALA A 6 17.36 11.78 28.72
N PRO A 7 16.54 12.60 28.04
CA PRO A 7 15.29 12.13 27.47
C PRO A 7 15.59 10.98 26.50
N PRO A 8 14.77 9.92 26.49
CA PRO A 8 14.95 8.81 25.56
C PRO A 8 14.95 9.32 24.11
N PRO A 9 15.67 8.65 23.19
CA PRO A 9 15.66 9.02 21.79
C PRO A 9 14.22 9.06 21.25
N PRO A 10 13.91 9.94 20.30
CA PRO A 10 12.54 10.05 19.78
C PRO A 10 12.12 8.73 19.16
N ALA A 11 10.99 8.19 19.62
CA ALA A 11 10.35 7.04 19.01
C ALA A 11 9.90 7.37 17.57
N CYS A 12 9.80 6.35 16.74
CA CYS A 12 9.22 6.51 15.41
C CYS A 12 7.76 6.97 15.52
N THR A 13 7.36 7.85 14.61
CA THR A 13 5.99 8.37 14.47
C THR A 13 5.43 8.06 13.09
N VAL A 14 4.11 7.84 13.02
CA VAL A 14 3.41 7.49 11.79
C VAL A 14 3.58 8.57 10.72
N ASP A 15 3.45 9.84 11.12
CA ASP A 15 3.49 10.99 10.21
C ASP A 15 4.85 11.21 9.57
N PHE A 16 5.92 10.97 10.32
CA PHE A 16 7.27 11.25 9.83
C PHE A 16 7.93 10.02 9.17
N HIS A 17 7.59 8.81 9.63
CA HIS A 17 8.33 7.60 9.25
C HIS A 17 7.52 6.61 8.41
N CYS A 18 6.18 6.71 8.35
CA CYS A 18 5.33 5.66 7.78
C CYS A 18 4.34 6.16 6.71
N GLY A 19 4.68 7.23 6.00
CA GLY A 19 3.82 7.76 4.92
C GLY A 19 2.55 8.46 5.41
N GLY A 20 2.43 8.74 6.71
CA GLY A 20 1.28 9.44 7.30
C GLY A 20 0.17 8.51 7.80
N ALA A 21 -0.75 9.10 8.58
CA ALA A 21 -1.90 8.38 9.15
C ALA A 21 -2.82 7.75 8.08
N VAL A 22 -2.79 8.26 6.85
CA VAL A 22 -3.52 7.66 5.72
C VAL A 22 -2.92 6.32 5.28
N ALA A 23 -1.61 6.14 5.46
CA ALA A 23 -0.85 5.01 4.95
C ALA A 23 -0.58 3.92 5.99
N ALA A 24 -0.47 4.30 7.26
CA ALA A 24 -0.19 3.37 8.35
C ALA A 24 -1.14 3.55 9.54
N SER A 25 -1.56 2.42 10.12
CA SER A 25 -2.35 2.35 11.34
C SER A 25 -1.49 2.36 12.61
N GLY A 26 -0.18 2.13 12.47
CA GLY A 26 0.71 2.01 13.61
C GLY A 26 2.17 2.09 13.23
N VAL A 27 2.99 2.37 14.23
CA VAL A 27 4.45 2.41 14.13
C VAL A 27 5.05 1.93 15.44
N SER A 28 6.21 1.28 15.36
CA SER A 28 6.99 0.88 16.51
C SER A 28 8.49 0.99 16.23
N GLY A 29 9.30 0.97 17.29
CA GLY A 29 10.76 1.06 17.20
C GLY A 29 11.31 2.49 17.25
N PHE A 30 12.60 2.60 16.96
CA PHE A 30 13.37 3.84 16.97
C PHE A 30 14.15 3.98 15.66
N PRO A 31 14.34 5.21 15.13
CA PRO A 31 15.13 5.42 13.93
C PRO A 31 16.54 4.83 14.07
N PRO A 32 17.09 4.19 13.02
CA PRO A 32 16.54 4.02 11.67
C PRO A 32 15.63 2.77 11.49
N ASN A 33 15.38 2.00 12.56
CA ASN A 33 14.71 0.70 12.51
C ASN A 33 13.20 0.79 12.80
N CYS A 34 12.53 1.78 12.21
CA CYS A 34 11.08 1.93 12.36
C CYS A 34 10.34 0.78 11.69
N VAL A 35 9.35 0.21 12.39
CA VAL A 35 8.45 -0.81 11.85
C VAL A 35 7.06 -0.21 11.73
N CYS A 36 6.61 -0.05 10.48
CA CYS A 36 5.30 0.51 10.15
C CYS A 36 4.26 -0.58 9.92
N THR A 37 3.07 -0.40 10.48
CA THR A 37 1.90 -1.25 10.20
C THR A 37 1.04 -0.56 9.15
N CYS A 38 1.17 -0.98 7.89
CA CYS A 38 0.47 -0.35 6.77
C CYS A 38 -1.03 -0.64 6.78
N ASN A 39 -1.80 0.34 6.31
CA ASN A 39 -3.21 0.19 6.01
C ASN A 39 -3.41 -0.79 4.83
N VAL A 40 -4.62 -1.32 4.70
CA VAL A 40 -4.95 -2.42 3.75
C VAL A 40 -4.57 -2.10 2.30
N ASN A 41 -4.52 -0.83 1.93
CA ASN A 41 -4.27 -0.32 0.59
C ASN A 41 -2.81 0.09 0.34
N PHE A 42 -1.93 -0.01 1.35
CA PHE A 42 -0.52 0.38 1.27
C PHE A 42 0.43 -0.79 1.52
N VAL A 43 1.64 -0.67 0.97
CA VAL A 43 2.76 -1.62 1.08
C VAL A 43 4.11 -0.91 1.10
N GLY A 44 5.13 -1.66 1.50
CA GLY A 44 6.50 -1.20 1.64
C GLY A 44 6.88 -1.00 3.11
N THR A 45 8.18 -0.89 3.36
CA THR A 45 8.73 -0.73 4.72
C THR A 45 8.17 0.48 5.44
N PHE A 46 7.85 1.56 4.71
CA PHE A 46 7.32 2.82 5.23
C PHE A 46 5.93 3.13 4.68
N CYS A 47 5.20 2.11 4.20
CA CYS A 47 3.85 2.26 3.64
C CYS A 47 3.77 3.30 2.50
N GLN A 48 4.87 3.53 1.78
CA GLN A 48 4.99 4.60 0.81
C GLN A 48 4.42 4.26 -0.58
N ARG A 49 3.95 3.02 -0.78
CA ARG A 49 3.41 2.55 -2.07
C ARG A 49 2.01 2.01 -1.92
N CYS A 50 1.21 2.17 -2.96
CA CYS A 50 -0.08 1.51 -3.08
C CYS A 50 0.09 0.03 -3.39
N LYS A 51 -0.81 -0.81 -2.86
CA LYS A 51 -0.96 -2.17 -3.34
C LYS A 51 -1.36 -2.17 -4.81
N ILE A 52 -1.03 -3.27 -5.51
CA ILE A 52 -1.51 -3.51 -6.87
C ILE A 52 -3.03 -3.39 -6.88
N GLY A 53 -3.56 -2.76 -7.93
CA GLY A 53 -4.98 -2.50 -8.09
C GLY A 53 -5.49 -1.21 -7.45
N PHE A 54 -4.67 -0.50 -6.66
CA PHE A 54 -5.02 0.81 -6.11
C PHE A 54 -4.30 1.94 -6.84
N HIS A 55 -5.00 3.06 -7.01
CA HIS A 55 -4.51 4.20 -7.76
C HIS A 55 -3.42 4.97 -7.00
N SER A 56 -2.27 5.20 -7.64
CA SER A 56 -1.10 5.85 -7.04
C SER A 56 -1.16 7.39 -7.03
N GLU A 57 -1.93 8.01 -7.93
CA GLU A 57 -1.95 9.48 -8.07
C GLU A 57 -2.44 10.24 -6.83
N ALA A 58 -3.14 9.58 -5.91
CA ALA A 58 -3.73 10.27 -4.77
C ALA A 58 -2.87 10.29 -3.49
N THR A 59 -1.67 9.67 -3.48
CA THR A 59 -0.90 9.39 -2.23
C THR A 59 -1.69 8.62 -1.14
N LYS A 60 -2.94 8.26 -1.44
CA LYS A 60 -3.96 7.81 -0.50
C LYS A 60 -4.50 6.43 -0.84
N CYS A 61 -4.11 5.87 -1.99
CA CYS A 61 -4.53 4.55 -2.47
C CYS A 61 -6.04 4.33 -2.24
N ASN A 62 -6.86 5.34 -2.55
CA ASN A 62 -8.24 5.50 -2.07
C ASN A 62 -9.31 5.12 -3.10
N ARG A 63 -8.89 4.58 -4.24
CA ARG A 63 -9.76 4.07 -5.31
C ARG A 63 -9.03 2.96 -6.05
N CYS A 64 -9.79 2.12 -6.73
CA CYS A 64 -9.23 1.11 -7.61
C CYS A 64 -8.67 1.76 -8.89
N LEU A 65 -7.63 1.14 -9.45
CA LEU A 65 -7.16 1.40 -10.82
C LEU A 65 -8.21 0.92 -11.82
N ASP A 66 -8.17 1.48 -13.04
CA ASP A 66 -8.97 0.97 -14.14
C ASP A 66 -8.64 -0.50 -14.44
N GLY A 67 -9.69 -1.33 -14.51
CA GLY A 67 -9.56 -2.80 -14.61
C GLY A 67 -9.46 -3.50 -13.24
N PHE A 68 -9.64 -2.79 -12.13
CA PHE A 68 -9.75 -3.36 -10.79
C PHE A 68 -11.08 -2.98 -10.12
N GLY A 69 -11.66 -3.91 -9.36
CA GLY A 69 -13.00 -3.81 -8.76
C GLY A 69 -13.34 -5.03 -7.90
N PRO A 70 -14.60 -5.20 -7.44
CA PRO A 70 -15.81 -4.46 -7.83
C PRO A 70 -16.01 -3.11 -7.10
N SER A 71 -15.40 -2.88 -5.95
CA SER A 71 -15.52 -1.60 -5.20
C SER A 71 -14.42 -1.46 -4.15
N PHE A 72 -13.96 -0.23 -3.89
CA PHE A 72 -13.04 0.06 -2.79
C PHE A 72 -13.61 -0.44 -1.44
N PRO A 73 -12.80 -1.07 -0.56
CA PRO A 73 -11.36 -1.33 -0.65
C PRO A 73 -10.99 -2.66 -1.30
N ASN A 74 -11.93 -3.38 -1.92
CA ASN A 74 -11.66 -4.64 -2.60
C ASN A 74 -11.35 -4.36 -4.08
N CYS A 75 -10.10 -4.02 -4.37
CA CYS A 75 -9.60 -3.79 -5.72
C CYS A 75 -8.93 -5.05 -6.27
N THR A 76 -9.72 -6.06 -6.61
CA THR A 76 -9.25 -7.26 -7.32
C THR A 76 -9.25 -7.02 -8.82
N ASP A 77 -8.34 -7.68 -9.55
CA ASP A 77 -8.31 -7.59 -11.02
C ASP A 77 -9.65 -8.08 -11.60
N THR A 78 -10.30 -7.29 -12.44
CA THR A 78 -11.60 -7.65 -13.05
C THR A 78 -11.43 -8.44 -14.35
N CYS A 79 -10.20 -8.69 -14.81
CA CYS A 79 -9.90 -9.36 -16.08
C CYS A 79 -10.60 -8.71 -17.28
N THR A 80 -10.74 -7.37 -17.26
CA THR A 80 -11.36 -6.59 -18.34
C THR A 80 -10.35 -5.76 -19.12
N ASN A 81 -9.13 -5.59 -18.61
CA ASN A 81 -8.09 -4.76 -19.21
C ASN A 81 -6.80 -5.57 -19.40
N LEU A 82 -6.51 -6.00 -20.63
CA LEU A 82 -5.31 -6.78 -20.97
C LEU A 82 -3.99 -6.08 -20.60
N THR A 83 -3.95 -4.75 -20.63
CA THR A 83 -2.76 -3.99 -20.24
C THR A 83 -2.47 -4.16 -18.75
N SER A 84 -3.50 -4.03 -17.91
CA SER A 84 -3.41 -4.17 -16.45
C SER A 84 -3.22 -5.63 -16.02
N SER A 85 -3.97 -6.56 -16.63
CA SER A 85 -4.05 -7.96 -16.20
C SER A 85 -2.99 -8.87 -16.85
N CYS A 86 -2.49 -8.50 -18.04
CA CYS A 86 -1.58 -9.33 -18.86
C CYS A 86 -0.33 -8.58 -19.33
N ASN A 87 0.00 -7.45 -18.69
CA ASN A 87 1.10 -6.56 -19.09
C ASN A 87 1.03 -6.08 -20.56
N GLY A 88 -0.16 -6.15 -21.18
CA GLY A 88 -0.37 -5.75 -22.58
C GLY A 88 0.26 -6.67 -23.64
N ASN A 89 0.77 -7.84 -23.25
CA ASN A 89 1.42 -8.78 -24.18
C ASN A 89 0.47 -9.88 -24.70
N ALA A 90 -0.71 -10.02 -24.10
CA ALA A 90 -1.70 -11.02 -24.49
C ALA A 90 -2.78 -10.43 -25.41
N VAL A 91 -3.32 -11.26 -26.31
CA VAL A 91 -4.43 -10.89 -27.22
C VAL A 91 -5.82 -11.20 -26.66
N GLY A 92 -5.88 -11.85 -25.48
CA GLY A 92 -7.13 -12.26 -24.84
C GLY A 92 -6.89 -13.00 -23.54
N PHE A 93 -7.99 -13.36 -22.86
CA PHE A 93 -7.97 -14.16 -21.64
C PHE A 93 -8.39 -15.59 -21.98
N THR A 94 -7.61 -16.58 -21.55
CA THR A 94 -8.03 -17.99 -21.51
C THR A 94 -9.07 -18.21 -20.41
N SER A 95 -8.97 -17.45 -19.31
CA SER A 95 -10.04 -17.33 -18.31
C SER A 95 -10.10 -15.92 -17.71
N ALA A 96 -11.23 -15.24 -17.88
CA ALA A 96 -11.50 -13.93 -17.29
C ALA A 96 -12.04 -14.03 -15.84
N ALA A 97 -11.64 -15.05 -15.10
CA ALA A 97 -12.08 -15.28 -13.73
C ALA A 97 -11.16 -14.57 -12.74
N ALA A 98 -11.67 -13.47 -12.16
CA ALA A 98 -11.03 -12.81 -11.03
C ALA A 98 -10.88 -13.79 -9.84
N PRO A 99 -9.82 -13.67 -9.01
CA PRO A 99 -8.77 -12.65 -9.03
C PRO A 99 -7.50 -13.04 -9.81
N ASN A 100 -7.48 -14.18 -10.52
CA ASN A 100 -6.30 -14.70 -11.22
C ASN A 100 -6.62 -14.88 -12.71
N CYS A 101 -6.61 -13.76 -13.43
CA CYS A 101 -6.79 -13.75 -14.88
C CYS A 101 -5.73 -14.62 -15.54
N VAL A 102 -6.16 -15.51 -16.44
CA VAL A 102 -5.23 -16.31 -17.24
C VAL A 102 -5.18 -15.68 -18.62
N CYS A 103 -4.03 -15.09 -18.91
CA CYS A 103 -3.53 -14.78 -20.22
C CYS A 103 -2.96 -16.11 -20.76
#